data_AF-A0A1B8QLZ1-F1
#
_entry.id   AF-A0A1B8QLZ1-F1
#
_cell.length_a   1.000
_cell.length_b   1.000
_cell.length_c   1.000
_cell.angle_alpha   90.00
_cell.angle_beta   90.00
_cell.angle_gamma   90.00
#
_symmetry.space_group_name_H-M   'P 1'
#
loop_
_entity.id
_entity.type
_entity.pdbx_description
1 polymer ?
#
loop_
_entity_poly.entity_id
_entity_poly.type
_entity_poly.pdbx_seq_one_letter_code
_entity_poly.pdbx_strand_id
1 'polypeptide(L)'
;MDILPKVQILDNFSRLSVSEDALPIQQMVQFDFRFSPADINQTKIIQALSAQFTKQDNDVQDFLHIKIGTQPNGSDAYLSLGRASMNYGAMLLGIPDSGKSTLMNNIIMQIGKYYHAGQIRLYLLDFKGVEFNQFKNHPNVEKIFLEANAQTVGLSLLESLRDDVEKRRKLFLSQNINDIYAYNKKIPRIHYIMLSL
;
A
#
# COMPACT_ATOMS: atom_id res chain seq x y z
N MET A 1 16.86 -24.46 -17.95
CA MET A 1 16.51 -23.28 -18.77
C MET A 1 15.66 -22.40 -17.88
N ASP A 2 16.20 -21.27 -17.42
CA ASP A 2 15.48 -20.36 -16.54
C ASP A 2 14.41 -19.61 -17.33
N ILE A 3 13.15 -19.90 -17.04
CA ILE A 3 12.01 -19.19 -17.60
C ILE A 3 11.86 -17.90 -16.78
N LEU A 4 12.61 -16.87 -17.15
CA LEU A 4 12.46 -15.55 -16.54
C LEU A 4 11.07 -14.99 -16.85
N PRO A 5 10.31 -14.49 -15.86
CA PRO A 5 9.01 -13.88 -16.10
C PRO A 5 9.16 -12.69 -17.03
N LYS A 6 8.42 -12.67 -18.13
CA LYS A 6 8.39 -11.55 -19.07
C LYS A 6 7.18 -10.68 -18.76
N VAL A 7 7.42 -9.42 -18.40
CA VAL A 7 6.37 -8.42 -18.27
C VAL A 7 6.00 -7.90 -19.66
N GLN A 8 4.72 -7.94 -20.00
CA GLN A 8 4.16 -7.44 -21.24
C GLN A 8 3.27 -6.23 -20.97
N ILE A 9 3.46 -5.17 -21.75
CA ILE A 9 2.59 -4.01 -21.77
C ILE A 9 1.52 -4.25 -22.84
N LEU A 10 0.26 -4.25 -22.44
CA LEU A 10 -0.89 -4.51 -23.27
C LEU A 10 -1.82 -3.28 -23.26
N ASP A 11 -2.76 -3.26 -24.21
CA ASP A 11 -3.83 -2.26 -24.28
C ASP A 11 -3.33 -0.81 -24.23
N ASN A 12 -2.35 -0.43 -25.07
CA ASN A 12 -1.81 0.94 -25.15
C ASN A 12 -1.38 1.53 -23.78
N PHE A 13 -0.57 0.80 -23.02
CA PHE A 13 -0.15 1.20 -21.66
C PHE A 13 -1.33 1.37 -20.70
N SER A 14 -2.41 0.60 -20.84
CA SER A 14 -3.48 0.54 -19.83
C SER A 14 -3.51 -0.78 -19.06
N ARG A 15 -2.69 -1.73 -19.47
CA ARG A 15 -2.61 -3.05 -18.84
C ARG A 15 -1.17 -3.56 -18.82
N LEU A 16 -0.75 -4.05 -17.67
CA LEU A 16 0.49 -4.80 -17.51
C LEU A 16 0.13 -6.24 -17.16
N SER A 17 0.68 -7.18 -17.92
CA SER A 17 0.54 -8.62 -17.66
C SER A 17 1.93 -9.25 -17.53
N VAL A 18 2.03 -10.31 -16.73
CA VAL A 18 3.25 -11.12 -16.63
C VAL A 18 2.97 -12.42 -17.38
N SER A 19 3.89 -12.87 -18.23
CA SER A 19 3.73 -14.07 -19.05
C SER A 19 3.31 -15.29 -18.21
N GLU A 20 2.26 -15.98 -18.67
CA GLU A 20 1.54 -17.04 -17.96
C GLU A 20 2.42 -18.24 -17.55
N ASP A 21 3.57 -18.43 -18.20
CA ASP A 21 4.43 -19.61 -18.02
C ASP A 21 5.35 -19.54 -16.79
N ALA A 22 5.41 -18.41 -16.07
CA ALA A 22 6.46 -18.17 -15.07
C ALA A 22 6.02 -18.33 -13.60
N LEU A 23 4.72 -18.27 -13.29
CA LEU A 23 4.23 -18.27 -11.90
C LEU A 23 2.91 -19.05 -11.73
N PRO A 24 2.94 -20.29 -11.21
CA PRO A 24 1.74 -21.10 -10.94
C PRO A 24 0.71 -20.42 -10.02
N ILE A 25 1.16 -19.47 -9.19
CA ILE A 25 0.30 -18.76 -8.22
C ILE A 25 -0.67 -17.77 -8.89
N GLN A 26 -0.42 -17.34 -10.13
CA GLN A 26 -1.30 -16.42 -10.87
C GLN A 26 -2.62 -17.08 -11.30
N GLN A 27 -2.69 -18.41 -11.38
CA GLN A 27 -3.96 -19.11 -11.64
C GLN A 27 -4.90 -19.06 -10.43
N MET A 28 -4.38 -18.81 -9.24
CA MET A 28 -5.18 -18.64 -8.01
C MET A 28 -5.60 -17.19 -7.79
N VAL A 29 -4.84 -16.22 -8.32
CA VAL A 29 -5.10 -14.78 -8.19
C VAL A 29 -4.79 -14.11 -9.53
N GLN A 30 -5.83 -13.77 -10.29
CA GLN A 30 -5.71 -13.10 -11.58
C GLN A 30 -5.15 -11.68 -11.37
N PHE A 31 -3.83 -11.51 -11.45
CA PHE A 31 -3.15 -10.22 -11.30
C PHE A 31 -3.24 -9.41 -12.60
N ASP A 32 -4.40 -8.81 -12.85
CA ASP A 32 -4.59 -7.81 -13.89
C ASP A 32 -4.36 -6.41 -13.31
N PHE A 33 -3.16 -5.85 -13.52
CA PHE A 33 -2.91 -4.44 -13.20
C PHE A 33 -3.46 -3.57 -14.32
N ARG A 34 -4.68 -3.07 -14.12
CA ARG A 34 -5.31 -2.08 -14.99
C ARG A 34 -5.03 -0.69 -14.44
N PHE A 35 -4.55 0.19 -15.31
CA PHE A 35 -4.34 1.59 -15.02
C PHE A 35 -4.89 2.38 -16.20
N SER A 36 -5.60 3.47 -15.94
CA SER A 36 -6.01 4.36 -17.02
C SER A 36 -4.81 5.27 -17.35
N PRO A 37 -4.36 5.34 -18.62
CA PRO A 37 -3.48 6.42 -19.05
C PRO A 37 -4.12 7.74 -18.64
N ALA A 38 -3.32 8.68 -18.11
CA ALA A 38 -3.82 9.99 -17.71
C ALA A 38 -4.30 10.75 -18.96
N ASP A 39 -5.56 10.53 -19.32
CA ASP A 39 -6.25 11.21 -20.40
C ASP A 39 -6.73 12.57 -19.89
N ILE A 40 -6.20 13.63 -20.48
CA ILE A 40 -6.37 15.04 -20.09
C ILE A 40 -7.85 15.47 -20.19
N ASN A 41 -8.71 14.68 -20.85
CA ASN A 41 -10.15 14.95 -20.97
C ASN A 41 -11.07 14.11 -20.06
N GLN A 42 -10.56 13.13 -19.30
CA GLN A 42 -11.37 12.34 -18.35
C GLN A 42 -11.80 13.11 -17.10
N THR A 43 -11.26 14.32 -16.88
CA THR A 43 -11.57 15.15 -15.71
C THR A 43 -13.06 15.42 -15.57
N LYS A 44 -13.81 15.56 -16.67
CA LYS A 44 -15.25 15.87 -16.63
C LYS A 44 -16.13 14.67 -16.29
N ILE A 45 -15.80 13.47 -16.79
CA ILE A 45 -16.53 12.24 -16.50
C ILE A 45 -16.22 11.78 -15.07
N ILE A 46 -14.95 11.86 -14.66
CA ILE A 46 -14.56 11.61 -13.26
C ILE A 46 -15.21 12.64 -12.35
N GLN A 47 -15.27 13.93 -12.69
CA GLN A 47 -16.00 14.95 -11.91
C GLN A 47 -17.50 14.68 -11.83
N ALA A 48 -18.13 14.24 -12.92
CA ALA A 48 -19.56 13.92 -12.93
C ALA A 48 -19.88 12.66 -12.10
N LEU A 49 -19.04 11.62 -12.19
CA LEU A 49 -19.18 10.40 -11.39
C LEU A 49 -18.84 10.67 -9.93
N SER A 50 -17.74 11.39 -9.64
CA SER A 50 -17.39 11.77 -8.28
C SER A 50 -18.46 12.69 -7.65
N ALA A 51 -19.07 13.62 -8.38
CA ALA A 51 -20.21 14.41 -7.88
C ALA A 51 -21.43 13.53 -7.51
N GLN A 52 -21.66 12.41 -8.21
CA GLN A 52 -22.71 11.45 -7.88
C GLN A 52 -22.36 10.55 -6.67
N PHE A 53 -21.07 10.30 -6.43
CA PHE A 53 -20.58 9.57 -5.24
C PHE A 53 -20.26 10.48 -4.04
N THR A 54 -20.24 11.81 -4.22
CA THR A 54 -20.02 12.81 -3.16
C THR A 54 -21.32 13.08 -2.41
N LYS A 55 -21.89 12.07 -1.77
CA LYS A 55 -22.48 12.33 -0.46
C LYS A 55 -21.31 12.44 0.51
N GLN A 56 -20.89 13.68 0.73
CA GLN A 56 -19.86 14.05 1.69
C GLN A 56 -20.32 13.64 3.09
N ASP A 57 -19.88 12.47 3.56
CA ASP A 57 -19.79 12.20 4.98
C ASP A 57 -18.51 12.90 5.46
N ASN A 58 -18.64 14.03 6.16
CA ASN A 58 -17.53 14.83 6.70
C ASN A 58 -16.68 14.10 7.77
N ASP A 59 -16.94 12.81 8.00
CA ASP A 59 -16.30 11.97 9.03
C ASP A 59 -15.46 10.83 8.42
N VAL A 60 -15.13 10.95 7.13
CA VAL A 60 -14.29 9.99 6.41
C VAL A 60 -12.84 10.49 6.41
N GLN A 61 -11.94 9.75 7.05
CA GLN A 61 -10.52 10.09 7.14
C GLN A 61 -9.64 9.01 6.50
N ASP A 62 -8.47 9.45 6.04
CA ASP A 62 -7.40 8.56 5.61
C ASP A 62 -6.66 7.99 6.82
N PHE A 63 -6.25 6.72 6.73
CA PHE A 63 -5.47 6.10 7.79
C PHE A 63 -3.99 6.53 7.74
N LEU A 64 -3.54 7.05 6.60
CA LEU A 64 -2.22 7.66 6.42
C LEU A 64 -2.38 8.98 5.66
N HIS A 65 -1.77 10.04 6.16
CA HIS A 65 -1.63 11.33 5.49
C HIS A 65 -0.31 11.97 5.93
N ILE A 66 0.71 11.91 5.07
CA ILE A 66 2.06 12.36 5.39
C ILE A 66 2.61 13.24 4.27
N LYS A 67 3.35 14.28 4.63
CA LYS A 67 4.14 15.04 3.66
C LYS A 67 5.29 14.17 3.15
N ILE A 68 5.48 14.13 1.84
CA ILE A 68 6.56 13.39 1.17
C ILE A 68 7.55 14.29 0.41
N GLY A 69 7.22 15.57 0.24
CA GLY A 69 8.08 16.52 -0.46
C GLY A 69 7.47 17.90 -0.59
N THR A 70 8.05 18.69 -1.49
CA THR A 70 7.60 20.05 -1.82
C THR A 70 7.48 20.15 -3.34
N GLN A 71 6.40 20.76 -3.82
CA GLN A 71 6.12 21.01 -5.22
C GLN A 71 6.93 22.21 -5.75
N PRO A 72 7.12 22.39 -7.07
CA PRO A 72 7.87 23.51 -7.63
C PRO A 72 7.30 24.90 -7.27
N ASN A 73 6.01 24.99 -7.00
CA ASN A 73 5.33 26.21 -6.55
C ASN A 73 5.54 26.50 -5.04
N GLY A 74 6.33 25.69 -4.33
CA GLY A 74 6.62 25.82 -2.91
C GLY A 74 5.58 25.21 -1.97
N SER A 75 4.49 24.62 -2.49
CA SER A 75 3.50 23.93 -1.65
C SER A 75 3.96 22.53 -1.24
N ASP A 76 3.33 21.98 -0.21
CA ASP A 76 3.66 20.65 0.29
C ASP A 76 3.01 19.54 -0.56
N ALA A 77 3.78 18.47 -0.83
CA ALA A 77 3.28 17.26 -1.47
C ALA A 77 3.00 16.18 -0.41
N TYR A 78 1.85 15.52 -0.50
CA TYR A 78 1.39 14.55 0.48
C TYR A 78 1.11 13.17 -0.15
N LEU A 79 1.41 12.11 0.60
CA LEU A 79 0.91 10.76 0.38
C LEU A 79 -0.26 10.53 1.33
N SER A 80 -1.43 10.21 0.75
CA SER A 80 -2.63 9.88 1.53
C SER A 80 -3.16 8.51 1.12
N LEU A 81 -3.43 7.67 2.12
CA LEU A 81 -4.02 6.35 1.95
C LEU A 81 -5.22 6.18 2.90
N GLY A 82 -6.36 5.84 2.34
CA GLY A 82 -7.58 5.52 3.04
C GLY A 82 -8.82 5.87 2.24
N ARG A 83 -9.93 6.02 2.96
CA ARG A 83 -11.26 6.18 2.37
C ARG A 83 -11.50 7.58 1.82
N ALA A 84 -10.86 8.60 2.37
CA ALA A 84 -11.05 9.97 1.90
C ALA A 84 -10.35 10.16 0.55
N SER A 85 -9.13 9.65 0.41
CA SER A 85 -8.40 9.67 -0.86
C SER A 85 -8.79 8.56 -1.82
N MET A 86 -9.54 7.55 -1.36
CA MET A 86 -9.84 6.31 -2.09
C MET A 86 -8.59 5.53 -2.55
N ASN A 87 -7.46 5.73 -1.88
CA ASN A 87 -6.19 5.05 -2.19
C ASN A 87 -5.84 4.06 -1.08
N TYR A 88 -5.64 2.78 -1.40
CA TYR A 88 -5.28 1.76 -0.40
C TYR A 88 -3.90 1.16 -0.61
N GLY A 89 -3.23 1.57 -1.69
CA GLY A 89 -1.87 1.16 -2.02
C GLY A 89 -1.21 2.19 -2.93
N ALA A 90 0.12 2.11 -3.02
CA ALA A 90 0.93 2.95 -3.89
C ALA A 90 2.05 2.11 -4.50
N MET A 91 2.42 2.43 -5.74
CA MET A 91 3.55 1.82 -6.43
C MET A 91 4.58 2.90 -6.75
N LEU A 92 5.82 2.68 -6.33
CA LEU A 92 6.92 3.62 -6.57
C LEU A 92 7.86 3.04 -7.63
N LEU A 93 7.98 3.74 -8.75
CA LEU A 93 8.82 3.36 -9.88
C LEU A 93 9.88 4.43 -10.13
N GLY A 94 11.10 4.00 -10.41
CA GLY A 94 12.21 4.91 -10.68
C GLY A 94 13.45 4.15 -11.13
N ILE A 95 14.31 4.83 -11.87
CA ILE A 95 15.64 4.34 -12.25
C ILE A 95 16.58 4.33 -11.02
N PRO A 96 17.69 3.59 -11.04
CA PRO A 96 18.73 3.72 -10.01
C PRO A 96 19.11 5.19 -9.78
N ASP A 97 19.43 5.54 -8.53
CA ASP A 97 19.80 6.89 -8.08
C ASP A 97 18.75 8.00 -8.29
N SER A 98 17.51 7.65 -8.63
CA SER A 98 16.38 8.61 -8.69
C SER A 98 15.86 9.07 -7.33
N GLY A 99 16.37 8.51 -6.23
CA GLY A 99 15.91 8.82 -4.87
C GLY A 99 14.76 7.94 -4.35
N LYS A 100 14.48 6.78 -4.98
CA LYS A 100 13.48 5.80 -4.50
C LYS A 100 13.66 5.45 -3.02
N SER A 101 14.87 5.04 -2.63
CA SER A 101 15.22 4.71 -1.25
C SER A 101 15.03 5.90 -0.30
N THR A 102 15.45 7.10 -0.73
CA THR A 102 15.28 8.34 0.03
C THR A 102 13.82 8.66 0.33
N LEU A 103 12.94 8.50 -0.66
CA LEU A 103 11.50 8.69 -0.49
C LEU A 103 10.91 7.67 0.48
N MET A 104 11.31 6.40 0.39
CA MET A 104 10.83 5.37 1.32
C MET A 104 11.31 5.60 2.75
N ASN A 105 12.56 6.02 2.94
CA ASN A 105 13.09 6.41 4.25
C ASN A 105 12.32 7.63 4.81
N ASN A 106 11.98 8.60 3.97
CA ASN A 106 11.14 9.74 4.36
C ASN A 106 9.73 9.28 4.80
N ILE A 107 9.09 8.37 4.06
CA ILE A 107 7.78 7.81 4.42
C ILE A 107 7.84 7.15 5.80
N ILE A 108 8.83 6.28 6.05
CA ILE A 108 9.00 5.61 7.35
C ILE A 108 9.18 6.64 8.47
N MET A 109 10.00 7.67 8.24
CA MET A 109 10.25 8.71 9.23
C MET A 109 9.02 9.57 9.53
N GLN A 110 8.26 9.93 8.51
CA GLN A 110 7.02 10.69 8.67
C GLN A 110 5.96 9.86 9.40
N ILE A 111 5.90 8.55 9.16
CA ILE A 111 5.05 7.64 9.93
C ILE A 111 5.46 7.65 11.40
N GLY A 112 6.74 7.47 11.71
CA GLY A 112 7.24 7.52 13.09
C GLY A 112 7.01 8.86 13.79
N LYS A 113 6.99 9.95 13.03
CA LYS A 113 6.75 11.30 13.56
C LYS A 113 5.28 11.56 13.91
N TYR A 114 4.34 11.07 13.11
CA TYR A 114 2.92 11.45 13.23
C TYR A 114 2.00 10.31 13.71
N TYR A 115 2.48 9.07 13.74
CA TYR A 115 1.66 7.91 14.08
C TYR A 115 2.32 7.06 15.15
N HIS A 116 1.58 6.78 16.22
CA HIS A 116 1.99 5.83 17.24
C HIS A 116 2.09 4.40 16.66
N ALA A 117 2.90 3.52 17.25
CA ALA A 117 2.97 2.09 16.87
C ALA A 117 1.62 1.36 17.05
N GLY A 118 0.78 1.89 17.94
CA GLY A 118 -0.62 1.50 18.10
C GLY A 118 -1.55 1.99 16.99
N GLN A 119 -1.06 2.82 16.06
CA GLN A 119 -1.83 3.40 14.95
C GLN A 119 -1.40 2.87 13.59
N ILE A 120 -0.09 2.75 13.36
CA ILE A 120 0.49 2.20 12.13
C ILE A 120 1.63 1.25 12.51
N ARG A 121 1.58 0.04 11.94
CA ARG A 121 2.64 -0.97 11.98
C ARG A 121 3.17 -1.21 10.56
N LEU A 122 4.49 -1.26 10.45
CA LEU A 122 5.24 -1.36 9.22
C LEU A 122 5.82 -2.77 9.07
N TYR A 123 5.55 -3.38 7.93
CA TYR A 123 6.25 -4.55 7.44
C TYR A 123 7.16 -4.12 6.31
N LEU A 124 8.47 -4.28 6.50
CA LEU A 124 9.48 -3.80 5.56
C LEU A 124 10.09 -5.00 4.81
N LEU A 125 9.94 -5.04 3.49
CA LEU A 125 10.49 -6.09 2.63
C LEU A 125 11.65 -5.52 1.81
N ASP A 126 12.84 -6.06 2.06
CA ASP A 126 14.08 -5.66 1.40
C ASP A 126 14.69 -6.86 0.68
N PHE A 127 14.41 -6.96 -0.62
CA PHE A 127 14.95 -8.02 -1.47
C PHE A 127 16.37 -7.72 -1.96
N LYS A 128 16.99 -6.59 -1.56
CA LYS A 128 18.40 -6.28 -1.84
C LYS A 128 19.28 -6.37 -0.59
N GLY A 129 18.66 -6.39 0.59
CA GLY A 129 19.23 -6.86 1.86
C GLY A 129 19.89 -5.81 2.77
N VAL A 130 19.82 -4.51 2.48
CA VAL A 130 20.61 -3.48 3.19
C VAL A 130 19.86 -2.20 3.59
N GLU A 131 18.78 -1.82 2.92
CA GLU A 131 18.15 -0.51 3.09
C GLU A 131 17.34 -0.42 4.39
N PHE A 132 16.59 -1.47 4.76
CA PHE A 132 15.64 -1.36 5.88
C PHE A 132 16.21 -1.75 7.25
N ASN A 133 17.40 -2.35 7.31
CA ASN A 133 18.03 -2.76 8.57
C ASN A 133 18.23 -1.60 9.57
N GLN A 134 18.40 -0.38 9.06
CA GLN A 134 18.51 0.82 9.89
C GLN A 134 17.25 1.11 10.74
N PHE A 135 16.09 0.57 10.36
CA PHE A 135 14.82 0.78 11.07
C PHE A 135 14.45 -0.35 12.03
N LYS A 136 15.37 -1.29 12.33
CA LYS A 136 15.08 -2.45 13.20
C LYS A 136 14.53 -2.11 14.58
N ASN A 137 14.87 -0.93 15.10
CA ASN A 137 14.44 -0.44 16.42
C ASN A 137 13.34 0.62 16.32
N HIS A 138 12.81 0.88 15.13
CA HIS A 138 11.76 1.87 14.94
C HIS A 138 10.45 1.35 15.54
N PRO A 139 9.74 2.13 16.39
CA PRO A 139 8.60 1.63 17.15
C PRO A 139 7.43 1.16 16.27
N ASN A 140 7.25 1.78 15.10
CA ASN A 140 6.24 1.35 14.14
C ASN A 140 6.67 0.12 13.32
N VAL A 141 7.93 -0.33 13.34
CA VAL A 141 8.36 -1.48 12.53
C VAL A 141 8.06 -2.78 13.28
N GLU A 142 7.16 -3.58 12.71
CA GLU A 142 6.78 -4.87 13.27
C GLU A 142 7.77 -5.95 12.86
N LYS A 143 8.16 -5.96 11.57
CA LYS A 143 9.06 -6.97 11.01
C LYS A 143 9.78 -6.46 9.78
N ILE A 144 11.06 -6.84 9.67
CA ILE A 144 11.89 -6.63 8.48
C ILE A 144 12.14 -8.00 7.84
N PHE A 145 12.00 -8.05 6.54
CA PHE A 145 12.09 -9.23 5.71
C PHE A 145 13.22 -9.04 4.71
N LEU A 146 14.19 -9.96 4.70
CA LEU A 146 15.37 -9.89 3.85
C LEU A 146 15.32 -10.98 2.77
N GLU A 147 15.97 -10.73 1.63
CA GLU A 147 16.01 -11.59 0.43
C GLU A 147 16.24 -13.08 0.73
N ALA A 148 17.23 -13.41 1.57
CA ALA A 148 17.63 -14.79 1.87
C ALA A 148 16.49 -15.66 2.43
N ASN A 149 15.42 -15.05 2.95
CA ASN A 149 14.30 -15.76 3.56
C ASN A 149 12.99 -15.64 2.74
N ALA A 150 13.01 -14.97 1.58
CA ALA A 150 11.85 -14.43 0.87
C ALA A 150 10.65 -15.39 0.72
N GLN A 151 10.88 -16.66 0.38
CA GLN A 151 9.81 -17.64 0.16
C GLN A 151 9.12 -18.05 1.47
N THR A 152 9.89 -18.46 2.47
CA THR A 152 9.37 -18.81 3.81
C THR A 152 8.76 -17.61 4.52
N VAL A 153 9.33 -16.43 4.29
CA VAL A 153 8.89 -15.16 4.86
C VAL A 153 7.55 -14.73 4.29
N GLY A 154 7.41 -14.75 2.96
CA GLY A 154 6.18 -14.33 2.29
C GLY A 154 4.99 -15.17 2.74
N LEU A 155 5.18 -16.49 2.85
CA LEU A 155 4.14 -17.39 3.36
C LEU A 155 3.76 -17.08 4.81
N SER A 156 4.76 -16.94 5.70
CA SER A 156 4.50 -16.62 7.11
C SER A 156 3.80 -15.27 7.32
N LEU A 157 4.10 -14.28 6.47
CA LEU A 157 3.45 -12.98 6.49
C LEU A 157 2.00 -13.09 6.04
N LEU A 158 1.74 -13.81 4.95
CA LEU A 158 0.38 -14.05 4.46
C LEU A 158 -0.46 -14.81 5.49
N GLU A 159 0.12 -15.80 6.16
CA GLU A 159 -0.54 -16.52 7.26
C GLU A 159 -0.87 -15.57 8.43
N SER A 160 0.09 -14.75 8.86
CA SER A 160 -0.13 -13.75 9.92
C SER A 160 -1.23 -12.74 9.56
N LEU A 161 -1.24 -12.25 8.32
CA LEU A 161 -2.25 -11.33 7.83
C LEU A 161 -3.63 -11.99 7.76
N ARG A 162 -3.70 -13.24 7.29
CA ARG A 162 -4.94 -14.02 7.26
C ARG A 162 -5.51 -14.20 8.67
N ASP A 163 -4.67 -14.57 9.62
CA ASP A 163 -5.09 -14.80 11.00
C ASP A 163 -5.61 -13.50 11.65
N ASP A 164 -4.99 -12.36 11.33
CA ASP A 164 -5.46 -11.05 11.80
C ASP A 164 -6.77 -10.61 11.14
N VAL A 165 -6.96 -10.88 9.84
CA VAL A 165 -8.25 -10.68 9.16
C VAL A 165 -9.34 -11.52 9.84
N GLU A 166 -9.07 -12.78 10.16
CA GLU A 166 -10.05 -13.67 10.78
C GLU A 166 -10.38 -13.25 12.22
N LYS A 167 -9.38 -12.84 13.03
CA LYS A 167 -9.62 -12.27 14.36
C LYS A 167 -10.52 -11.04 14.28
N ARG A 168 -10.24 -10.13 13.33
CA ARG A 168 -11.06 -8.92 13.11
C ARG A 168 -12.47 -9.27 12.66
N ARG A 169 -12.63 -10.23 11.77
CA ARG A 169 -13.95 -10.71 11.31
C ARG A 169 -14.82 -11.21 12.47
N LYS A 170 -14.26 -12.04 13.35
CA LYS A 170 -14.97 -12.53 14.55
C LYS A 170 -15.40 -11.39 15.48
N LEU A 171 -14.52 -10.42 15.67
CA LEU A 171 -14.80 -9.24 16.49
C LEU A 171 -15.86 -8.33 15.85
N PHE A 172 -15.85 -8.17 14.54
CA PHE A 172 -16.86 -7.38 13.82
C PHE A 172 -18.25 -8.02 13.97
N LEU A 173 -18.33 -9.34 13.83
CA LEU A 173 -19.57 -10.09 14.03
C LEU A 173 -20.09 -9.97 15.47
N SER A 174 -19.23 -10.11 16.48
CA SER A 174 -19.67 -10.03 17.88
C SER A 174 -20.15 -8.64 18.31
N GLN A 175 -19.75 -7.60 17.58
CA GLN A 175 -20.10 -6.20 17.86
C GLN A 175 -21.10 -5.61 16.86
N ASN A 176 -21.64 -6.42 15.94
CA ASN A 176 -22.54 -6.02 14.86
C ASN A 176 -21.98 -4.84 14.03
N ILE A 177 -20.70 -4.94 13.67
CA ILE A 177 -19.97 -3.93 12.89
C ILE A 177 -19.77 -4.44 11.47
N ASN A 178 -20.17 -3.63 10.49
CA ASN A 178 -20.20 -4.02 9.09
C ASN A 178 -18.96 -3.58 8.29
N ASP A 179 -18.21 -2.60 8.79
CA ASP A 179 -17.00 -2.15 8.11
C ASP A 179 -15.88 -1.76 9.07
N ILE A 180 -14.68 -1.68 8.48
CA ILE A 180 -13.45 -1.35 9.16
C ILE A 180 -13.52 0.08 9.78
N TYR A 181 -14.35 0.99 9.27
CA TYR A 181 -14.45 2.38 9.72
C TYR A 181 -15.37 2.56 10.94
N ALA A 182 -16.53 1.90 10.93
CA ALA A 182 -17.47 1.85 12.04
C ALA A 182 -16.82 1.21 13.28
N TYR A 183 -15.92 0.24 13.07
CA TYR A 183 -15.09 -0.29 14.15
C TYR A 183 -14.09 0.75 14.67
N ASN A 184 -13.40 1.47 13.78
CA ASN A 184 -12.40 2.49 14.15
C ASN A 184 -12.97 3.58 15.06
N LYS A 185 -14.22 3.98 14.86
CA LYS A 185 -14.89 4.99 15.69
C LYS A 185 -15.10 4.52 17.14
N LYS A 186 -15.22 3.21 17.36
CA LYS A 186 -15.48 2.63 18.70
C LYS A 186 -14.19 2.25 19.43
N ILE A 187 -13.13 1.87 18.71
CA ILE A 187 -11.88 1.40 19.28
C ILE A 187 -10.70 1.98 18.45
N PRO A 188 -9.88 2.89 19.00
CA PRO A 188 -8.71 3.44 18.30
C PRO A 188 -7.72 2.34 17.92
N ARG A 189 -7.15 2.44 16.71
CA ARG A 189 -6.75 1.26 15.92
C ARG A 189 -5.33 1.26 15.38
N ILE A 190 -4.81 0.04 15.13
CA ILE A 190 -3.58 -0.28 14.38
C ILE A 190 -3.89 -0.60 12.89
N HIS A 191 -3.28 0.12 11.96
CA HIS A 191 -3.24 -0.16 10.53
C HIS A 191 -1.91 -0.81 10.16
N TYR A 192 -1.92 -1.73 9.21
CA TYR A 192 -0.71 -2.38 8.71
C TYR A 192 -0.36 -1.80 7.36
N ILE A 193 0.86 -1.29 7.21
CA ILE A 193 1.41 -0.80 5.97
C ILE A 193 2.59 -1.68 5.60
N MET A 194 2.56 -2.22 4.39
CA MET A 194 3.66 -2.99 3.82
C MET A 194 4.44 -2.10 2.86
N LEU A 195 5.75 -1.98 3.09
CA LEU A 195 6.67 -1.30 2.20
C LEU A 195 7.65 -2.33 1.66
N SER A 196 7.81 -2.34 0.33
CA SER A 196 8.69 -3.29 -0.36
C SER A 196 9.64 -2.54 -1.29
N LEU A 197 10.90 -2.95 -1.32
CA LEU A 197 11.96 -2.37 -2.16
C LEU A 197 12.47 -3.29 -3.26
#